data_AF-A0A3B0AXW7-F1
#
_entry.id   AF-A0A3B0AXW7-F1
#
_cell.length_a   1.000
_cell.length_b   1.000
_cell.length_c   1.000
_cell.angle_alpha   90.00
_cell.angle_beta   90.00
_cell.angle_gamma   90.00
#
_symmetry.space_group_name_H-M   'P 1'
#
loop_
_entity.id
_entity.type
_entity.pdbx_description
1 polymer ?
#
loop_
_entity_poly.entity_id
_entity_poly.type
_entity_poly.pdbx_seq_one_letter_code
_entity_poly.pdbx_strand_id
1 'polypeptide(L)'
;MSRPSSRAEIVAAAEQLFVERGHAATLEQIAAAAGISKGGLLYHFGAKEDLRAAVCREVVDRLWNVVHQLVGPNDEEGALLSAYVRALTGDSAVAARIFAPSALAPLFNETPAAIEVLREDADRWRRAFHNDRIALGRSLVIRHSAEGAATAAAEGYIDARELHLIRQELLTMIKRSTLAQ
;
A
#
# COMPACT_ATOMS: atom_id res chain seq x y z
N MET A 1 13.07 24.40 -5.00
CA MET A 1 12.82 23.19 -4.20
C MET A 1 12.06 23.62 -2.95
N SER A 2 10.77 23.31 -2.85
CA SER A 2 9.99 23.66 -1.65
C SER A 2 10.50 22.82 -0.48
N ARG A 3 10.76 23.43 0.69
CA ARG A 3 11.02 22.67 1.92
C ARG A 3 9.86 21.69 2.13
N PRO A 4 10.10 20.42 2.49
CA PRO A 4 9.01 19.55 2.94
C PRO A 4 8.25 20.31 4.02
N SER A 5 6.92 20.37 3.87
CA SER A 5 6.08 21.04 4.85
C SER A 5 6.14 20.23 6.15
N SER A 6 6.03 20.91 7.30
CA SER A 6 5.98 20.25 8.61
C SER A 6 4.94 19.12 8.66
N ARG A 7 3.89 19.21 7.83
CA ARG A 7 2.87 18.17 7.65
C ARG A 7 3.45 16.83 7.16
N ALA A 8 4.35 16.83 6.18
CA ALA A 8 4.95 15.59 5.65
C ALA A 8 5.89 14.94 6.66
N GLU A 9 6.68 15.74 7.38
CA GLU A 9 7.59 15.27 8.44
C GLU A 9 6.79 14.64 9.60
N ILE A 10 5.67 15.24 10.00
CA ILE A 10 4.77 14.66 10.99
C ILE A 10 4.21 13.32 10.52
N VAL A 11 3.76 13.20 9.27
CA VAL A 11 3.20 11.96 8.73
C VAL A 11 4.26 10.85 8.71
N ALA A 12 5.48 11.16 8.28
CA ALA A 12 6.58 10.19 8.27
C ALA A 12 6.95 9.71 9.69
N ALA A 13 7.05 10.65 10.65
CA ALA A 13 7.32 10.30 12.05
C ALA A 13 6.18 9.49 12.68
N ALA A 14 4.93 9.85 12.37
CA ALA A 14 3.75 9.12 12.82
C ALA A 14 3.70 7.71 12.24
N GLU A 15 4.00 7.54 10.95
CA GLU A 15 4.06 6.24 10.28
C GLU A 15 5.03 5.30 11.00
N GLN A 16 6.25 5.76 11.28
CA GLN A 16 7.26 4.98 12.00
C GLN A 16 6.80 4.60 13.41
N LEU A 17 6.30 5.56 14.18
CA LEU A 17 5.86 5.29 15.55
C LEU A 17 4.62 4.41 15.62
N PHE A 18 3.71 4.50 14.64
CA PHE A 18 2.57 3.58 14.54
C PHE A 18 3.03 2.16 14.22
N VAL A 19 4.00 1.98 13.31
CA VAL A 19 4.61 0.66 13.03
C VAL A 19 5.26 0.07 14.28
N GLU A 20 6.00 0.87 15.04
CA GLU A 20 6.76 0.39 16.20
C GLU A 20 5.90 0.15 17.46
N ARG A 21 4.88 0.99 17.68
CA ARG A 21 4.18 1.07 18.98
C ARG A 21 2.67 0.89 18.88
N GLY A 22 2.12 0.81 17.67
CA GLY A 22 0.68 0.72 17.48
C GLY A 22 -0.09 1.83 18.19
N HIS A 23 -1.12 1.45 18.97
CA HIS A 23 -1.94 2.39 19.73
C HIS A 23 -1.17 3.21 20.77
N ALA A 24 -0.05 2.68 21.28
CA ALA A 24 0.74 3.30 22.33
C ALA A 24 1.55 4.53 21.87
N ALA A 25 1.65 4.78 20.55
CA ALA A 25 2.29 5.99 20.02
C ALA A 25 1.54 7.25 20.47
N THR A 26 2.17 8.16 21.21
CA THR A 26 1.52 9.40 21.67
C THR A 26 1.78 10.58 20.75
N LEU A 27 0.92 11.60 20.80
CA LEU A 27 1.13 12.83 20.02
C LEU A 27 2.40 13.58 20.43
N GLU A 28 2.80 13.48 21.70
CA GLU A 28 4.05 14.03 22.20
C GLU A 28 5.26 13.32 21.58
N GLN A 29 5.23 11.98 21.52
CA GLN A 29 6.30 11.19 20.90
C GLN A 29 6.42 11.51 19.41
N ILE A 30 5.29 11.63 18.72
CA ILE A 30 5.26 11.96 17.29
C ILE A 30 5.75 13.39 17.05
N ALA A 31 5.29 14.36 17.84
CA ALA A 31 5.73 15.74 17.72
C ALA A 31 7.24 15.88 17.96
N ALA A 32 7.76 15.19 19.00
CA ALA A 32 9.19 15.15 19.29
C ALA A 32 9.99 14.52 18.14
N ALA A 33 9.53 13.39 17.59
CA ALA A 33 10.17 12.74 16.45
C ALA A 33 10.13 13.60 15.17
N ALA A 34 9.07 14.39 14.98
CA ALA A 34 8.92 15.34 13.88
C ALA A 34 9.64 16.68 14.13
N GLY A 35 10.29 16.88 15.28
CA GLY A 35 11.01 18.12 15.61
C GLY A 35 10.11 19.34 15.85
N ILE A 36 8.85 19.14 16.25
CA ILE A 36 7.88 20.21 16.50
C ILE A 36 7.22 20.10 17.88
N SER A 37 6.49 21.14 18.27
CA SER A 37 5.67 21.09 19.49
C SER A 37 4.37 20.31 19.27
N LYS A 38 3.79 19.75 20.34
CA LYS A 38 2.45 19.12 20.30
C LYS A 38 1.38 20.09 19.77
N GLY A 39 1.45 21.37 20.15
CA GLY A 39 0.55 22.40 19.63
C GLY A 39 0.70 22.61 18.13
N GLY A 40 1.93 22.59 17.60
CA GLY A 40 2.21 22.64 16.17
C GLY A 40 1.68 21.42 15.41
N LEU A 41 1.78 20.22 16.01
CA LEU A 41 1.19 19.01 15.44
C LEU A 41 -0.34 19.13 15.37
N LEU A 42 -0.98 19.51 16.48
CA LEU A 42 -2.43 19.66 16.57
C LEU A 42 -2.96 20.77 15.66
N TYR A 43 -2.16 21.80 15.35
CA TYR A 43 -2.50 22.78 14.33
C TYR A 43 -2.66 22.15 12.93
N HIS A 44 -1.83 21.16 12.59
CA HIS A 44 -1.89 20.47 11.30
C HIS A 44 -2.95 19.38 11.21
N PHE A 45 -3.22 18.68 12.32
CA PHE A 45 -4.04 17.48 12.31
C PHE A 45 -5.25 17.52 13.22
N GLY A 46 -5.52 18.53 14.06
CA GLY A 46 -6.73 18.58 14.89
C GLY A 46 -6.79 17.53 16.01
N ALA A 47 -6.71 16.24 15.67
CA ALA A 47 -6.66 15.09 16.55
C ALA A 47 -5.71 13.99 16.06
N LYS A 48 -5.51 12.94 16.87
CA LYS A 48 -4.66 11.78 16.52
C LYS A 48 -5.29 10.93 15.41
N GLU A 49 -6.61 10.92 15.34
CA GLU A 49 -7.41 10.19 14.36
C GLU A 49 -7.22 10.76 12.95
N ASP A 50 -7.21 12.08 12.81
CA ASP A 50 -6.93 12.77 11.55
C ASP A 50 -5.49 12.52 11.07
N LEU A 51 -4.54 12.48 12.00
CA LEU A 51 -3.17 12.08 11.72
C LEU A 51 -3.09 10.63 11.24
N ARG A 52 -3.83 9.70 11.87
CA ARG A 52 -3.92 8.30 11.40
C ARG A 52 -4.48 8.22 9.98
N ALA A 53 -5.55 8.95 9.69
CA ALA A 53 -6.12 8.99 8.34
C ALA A 53 -5.13 9.55 7.31
N ALA A 54 -4.33 10.55 7.70
CA ALA A 54 -3.28 11.10 6.83
C ALA A 54 -2.15 10.09 6.58
N VAL A 55 -1.71 9.35 7.59
CA VAL A 55 -0.73 8.26 7.42
C VAL A 55 -1.32 7.16 6.54
N CYS A 56 -2.58 6.77 6.75
CA CYS A 56 -3.27 5.78 5.91
C CYS A 56 -3.25 6.22 4.44
N ARG A 57 -3.60 7.49 4.17
CA ARG A 57 -3.61 8.06 2.82
C ARG A 57 -2.23 8.02 2.17
N GLU A 58 -1.20 8.43 2.91
CA GLU A 58 0.19 8.39 2.44
C GLU A 58 0.63 6.96 2.07
N VAL A 59 0.25 5.97 2.87
CA VAL A 59 0.60 4.56 2.62
C VAL A 59 -0.06 4.02 1.36
N VAL A 60 -1.38 4.24 1.18
CA VAL A 60 -2.08 3.77 -0.02
C VAL A 60 -1.62 4.50 -1.28
N ASP A 61 -1.35 5.81 -1.19
CA ASP A 61 -0.81 6.59 -2.30
C ASP A 61 0.61 6.13 -2.69
N ARG A 62 1.44 5.73 -1.72
CA ARG A 62 2.76 5.18 -1.99
C ARG A 62 2.68 3.87 -2.77
N LEU A 63 1.77 2.96 -2.40
CA LEU A 63 1.57 1.72 -3.17
C LEU A 63 1.09 2.01 -4.59
N TRP A 64 0.10 2.89 -4.72
CA TRP A 64 -0.39 3.32 -6.02
C TRP A 64 0.75 3.79 -6.92
N ASN A 65 1.62 4.66 -6.39
CA ASN A 65 2.76 5.19 -7.13
C ASN A 65 3.78 4.11 -7.51
N VAL A 66 4.13 3.22 -6.57
CA VAL A 66 5.04 2.09 -6.83
C VAL A 66 4.52 1.21 -7.96
N VAL A 67 3.22 0.89 -7.94
CA VAL A 67 2.61 0.09 -9.01
C VAL A 67 2.65 0.83 -10.34
N HIS A 68 2.29 2.12 -10.39
CA HIS A 68 2.29 2.89 -11.64
C HIS A 68 3.70 3.08 -12.22
N GLN A 69 4.73 3.14 -11.39
CA GLN A 69 6.13 3.17 -11.84
C GLN A 69 6.59 1.85 -12.48
N LEU A 70 5.92 0.74 -12.18
CA LEU A 70 6.22 -0.60 -12.71
C LEU A 70 5.40 -0.97 -13.94
N VAL A 71 4.52 -0.07 -14.41
CA VAL A 71 3.81 -0.22 -15.69
C VAL A 71 4.82 0.01 -16.81
N GLY A 72 5.03 -1.01 -17.66
CA GLY A 72 5.96 -0.94 -18.77
C GLY A 72 5.43 -0.06 -19.91
N PRO A 73 6.32 0.54 -20.74
CA PRO A 73 5.92 1.40 -21.86
C PRO A 73 5.17 0.66 -22.98
N ASN A 74 5.27 -0.68 -23.02
CA ASN A 74 4.62 -1.54 -24.02
C ASN A 74 3.54 -2.45 -23.40
N ASP A 75 3.15 -2.20 -22.14
CA ASP A 75 2.12 -3.00 -21.50
C ASP A 75 0.74 -2.47 -21.95
N GLU A 76 0.01 -3.23 -22.77
CA GLU A 76 -1.32 -2.86 -23.29
C GLU A 76 -2.46 -3.42 -22.42
N GLU A 77 -2.65 -4.74 -22.41
CA GLU A 77 -3.66 -5.44 -21.61
C GLU A 77 -3.01 -6.04 -20.37
N GLY A 78 -3.67 -5.92 -19.22
CA GLY A 78 -3.15 -6.44 -17.95
C GLY A 78 -1.89 -5.72 -17.45
N ALA A 79 -1.66 -4.50 -17.94
CA ALA A 79 -0.48 -3.69 -17.65
C ALA A 79 -0.39 -3.37 -16.16
N LEU A 80 -1.48 -2.83 -15.63
CA LEU A 80 -1.58 -2.45 -14.23
C LEU A 80 -1.53 -3.69 -13.32
N LEU A 81 -2.23 -4.77 -13.70
CA LEU A 81 -2.23 -6.02 -12.95
C LEU A 81 -0.85 -6.68 -12.94
N SER A 82 -0.11 -6.63 -14.05
CA SER A 82 1.27 -7.11 -14.11
C SER A 82 2.19 -6.29 -13.21
N ALA A 83 2.06 -4.96 -13.25
CA ALA A 83 2.79 -4.06 -12.39
C ALA A 83 2.45 -4.29 -10.90
N TYR A 84 1.18 -4.55 -10.59
CA TYR A 84 0.71 -4.87 -9.26
C TYR A 84 1.33 -6.17 -8.74
N VAL A 85 1.31 -7.25 -9.54
CA VAL A 85 1.97 -8.52 -9.21
C VAL A 85 3.47 -8.30 -8.97
N ARG A 86 4.15 -7.54 -9.83
CA ARG A 86 5.59 -7.23 -9.67
C ARG A 86 5.86 -6.43 -8.40
N ALA A 87 5.01 -5.45 -8.08
CA ALA A 87 5.14 -4.64 -6.87
C ALA A 87 5.04 -5.49 -5.61
N LEU A 88 4.06 -6.40 -5.55
CA LEU A 88 3.78 -7.21 -4.36
C LEU A 88 4.75 -8.35 -4.15
N THR A 89 5.22 -8.94 -5.23
CA THR A 89 6.08 -10.12 -5.14
C THR A 89 7.55 -9.77 -5.26
N GLY A 90 7.92 -8.57 -5.70
CA GLY A 90 9.31 -8.09 -5.84
C GLY A 90 9.92 -7.59 -4.53
N ASP A 91 11.11 -6.98 -4.62
CA ASP A 91 11.85 -6.46 -3.46
C ASP A 91 11.30 -5.13 -2.93
N SER A 92 10.02 -4.82 -3.18
CA SER A 92 9.39 -3.58 -2.74
C SER A 92 9.11 -3.64 -1.25
N ALA A 93 9.97 -2.99 -0.46
CA ALA A 93 9.79 -2.83 0.99
C ALA A 93 8.44 -2.16 1.34
N VAL A 94 7.87 -1.34 0.44
CA VAL A 94 6.56 -0.71 0.61
C VAL A 94 5.44 -1.75 0.53
N ALA A 95 5.46 -2.62 -0.47
CA ALA A 95 4.45 -3.67 -0.62
C ALA A 95 4.52 -4.67 0.55
N ALA A 96 5.73 -5.08 0.93
CA ALA A 96 5.93 -5.93 2.10
C ALA A 96 5.33 -5.32 3.39
N ARG A 97 5.43 -4.00 3.57
CA ARG A 97 4.88 -3.29 4.74
C ARG A 97 3.36 -3.15 4.76
N ILE A 98 2.72 -3.08 3.59
CA ILE A 98 1.28 -2.88 3.49
C ILE A 98 0.53 -4.19 3.75
N PHE A 99 1.09 -5.30 3.29
CA PHE A 99 0.47 -6.62 3.37
C PHE A 99 1.03 -7.51 4.50
N ALA A 100 2.04 -7.04 5.25
CA ALA A 100 2.43 -7.66 6.51
C ALA A 100 1.37 -7.38 7.59
N PRO A 101 0.95 -8.36 8.39
CA PRO A 101 -0.03 -8.18 9.47
C PRO A 101 0.42 -7.23 10.59
N SER A 102 1.70 -6.82 10.62
CA SER A 102 2.35 -6.28 11.82
C SER A 102 2.53 -4.77 11.90
N ALA A 103 2.08 -3.94 10.96
CA ALA A 103 2.40 -2.50 11.05
C ALA A 103 1.20 -1.57 11.20
N LEU A 104 0.20 -1.64 10.31
CA LEU A 104 -0.77 -0.53 10.20
C LEU A 104 -2.22 -0.92 9.90
N ALA A 105 -2.47 -2.10 9.32
CA ALA A 105 -3.84 -2.49 8.91
C ALA A 105 -4.84 -2.53 10.08
N PRO A 106 -4.51 -3.10 11.26
CA PRO A 106 -5.39 -3.00 12.44
C PRO A 106 -5.60 -1.56 12.91
N LEU A 107 -4.54 -0.73 12.86
CA LEU A 107 -4.57 0.65 13.35
C LEU A 107 -5.44 1.59 12.48
N PHE A 108 -5.57 1.29 11.20
CA PHE A 108 -6.36 2.09 10.26
C PHE A 108 -7.83 1.66 10.21
N ASN A 109 -8.15 0.39 10.52
CA ASN A 109 -9.53 -0.09 10.44
C ASN A 109 -10.42 0.31 11.64
N GLU A 110 -9.91 1.18 12.53
CA GLU A 110 -10.59 1.55 13.78
C GLU A 110 -11.13 2.99 13.80
N THR A 111 -10.81 3.82 12.80
CA THR A 111 -11.31 5.22 12.76
C THR A 111 -12.18 5.45 11.53
N PRO A 112 -13.32 6.16 11.64
CA PRO A 112 -14.17 6.47 10.48
C PRO A 112 -13.40 7.15 9.32
N ALA A 113 -12.47 8.05 9.65
CA ALA A 113 -11.69 8.77 8.65
C ALA A 113 -10.73 7.85 7.88
N ALA A 114 -10.06 6.90 8.54
CA ALA A 114 -9.18 5.96 7.85
C ALA A 114 -9.97 4.88 7.08
N ILE A 115 -11.13 4.44 7.58
CA ILE A 115 -12.06 3.58 6.83
C ILE A 115 -12.47 4.25 5.51
N GLU A 116 -12.75 5.54 5.55
CA GLU A 116 -13.11 6.30 4.35
C GLU A 116 -11.95 6.37 3.33
N VAL A 117 -10.72 6.58 3.80
CA VAL A 117 -9.51 6.52 2.94
C VAL A 117 -9.38 5.15 2.27
N LEU A 118 -9.55 4.06 3.02
CA LEU A 118 -9.47 2.69 2.48
C LEU A 118 -10.60 2.42 1.48
N ARG A 119 -11.79 2.96 1.71
CA ARG A 119 -12.92 2.85 0.79
C ARG A 119 -12.65 3.59 -0.52
N GLU A 120 -12.13 4.82 -0.45
CA GLU A 120 -11.70 5.60 -1.61
C GLU A 120 -10.61 4.86 -2.41
N ASP A 121 -9.63 4.28 -1.73
CA ASP A 121 -8.55 3.50 -2.36
C ASP A 121 -9.08 2.21 -3.01
N ALA A 122 -9.97 1.48 -2.32
CA ALA A 122 -10.61 0.30 -2.90
C ALA A 122 -11.41 0.63 -4.17
N ASP A 123 -12.13 1.75 -4.16
CA ASP A 123 -12.85 2.25 -5.34
C ASP A 123 -11.89 2.67 -6.46
N ARG A 124 -10.77 3.30 -6.12
CA ARG A 124 -9.69 3.69 -7.04
C ARG A 124 -9.09 2.46 -7.74
N TRP A 125 -8.70 1.43 -7.00
CA TRP A 125 -8.20 0.17 -7.55
C TRP A 125 -9.24 -0.56 -8.39
N ARG A 126 -10.50 -0.61 -7.93
CA ARG A 126 -11.58 -1.29 -8.69
C ARG A 126 -11.76 -0.66 -10.07
N ARG A 127 -11.78 0.68 -10.15
CA ARG A 127 -11.84 1.39 -11.44
C ARG A 127 -10.61 1.13 -12.31
N ALA A 128 -9.42 1.17 -11.71
CA ALA A 128 -8.17 0.99 -12.43
C ALA A 128 -8.06 -0.42 -13.05
N PHE A 129 -8.38 -1.46 -12.28
CA PHE A 129 -8.37 -2.85 -12.78
C PHE A 129 -9.51 -3.14 -13.77
N HIS A 130 -10.67 -2.49 -13.62
CA HIS A 130 -11.74 -2.59 -14.61
C HIS A 130 -11.27 -2.11 -15.99
N ASN A 131 -10.44 -1.06 -16.02
CA ASN A 131 -9.90 -0.48 -17.25
C ASN A 131 -8.66 -1.23 -17.78
N ASP A 132 -8.12 -2.21 -17.04
CA ASP A 132 -6.91 -2.96 -17.41
C ASP A 132 -7.18 -4.09 -18.42
N ARG A 133 -8.43 -4.19 -18.91
CA ARG A 133 -8.89 -5.10 -19.98
C ARG A 133 -8.77 -6.60 -19.67
N ILE A 134 -8.52 -6.98 -18.42
CA ILE A 134 -8.56 -8.37 -17.94
C ILE A 134 -9.97 -8.70 -17.42
N ALA A 135 -10.49 -9.88 -17.77
CA ALA A 135 -11.77 -10.39 -17.24
C ALA A 135 -11.79 -10.34 -15.70
N LEU A 136 -12.86 -9.77 -15.11
CA LEU A 136 -12.94 -9.48 -13.67
C LEU A 136 -12.59 -10.67 -12.78
N GLY A 137 -13.15 -11.86 -13.05
CA GLY A 137 -12.88 -13.05 -12.26
C GLY A 137 -11.39 -13.45 -12.27
N ARG A 138 -10.72 -13.31 -13.42
CA ARG A 138 -9.28 -13.57 -13.55
C ARG A 138 -8.45 -12.51 -12.83
N SER A 139 -8.84 -11.24 -12.95
CA SER A 139 -8.19 -10.12 -12.24
C SER A 139 -8.24 -10.33 -10.73
N LEU A 140 -9.40 -10.71 -10.18
CA LEU A 140 -9.57 -10.99 -8.75
C LEU A 140 -8.70 -12.15 -8.26
N VAL A 141 -8.68 -13.27 -8.98
CA VAL A 141 -7.85 -14.43 -8.63
C VAL A 141 -6.37 -14.04 -8.58
N ILE A 142 -5.89 -13.35 -9.62
CA ILE A 142 -4.47 -12.97 -9.72
C ILE A 142 -4.11 -11.96 -8.63
N ARG A 143 -4.94 -10.93 -8.42
CA ARG A 143 -4.69 -9.88 -7.43
C ARG A 143 -4.58 -10.45 -6.03
N HIS A 144 -5.58 -11.22 -5.60
CA HIS A 144 -5.59 -11.78 -4.24
C HIS A 144 -4.55 -12.89 -4.05
N SER A 145 -4.16 -13.60 -5.11
CA SER A 145 -3.01 -14.52 -5.05
C SER A 145 -1.69 -13.78 -4.84
N ALA A 146 -1.50 -12.62 -5.48
CA ALA A 146 -0.32 -11.79 -5.27
C ALA A 146 -0.26 -11.18 -3.86
N GLU A 147 -1.39 -10.72 -3.33
CA GLU A 147 -1.52 -10.24 -1.94
C GLU A 147 -1.17 -11.35 -0.94
N GLY A 148 -1.78 -12.54 -1.10
CA GLY A 148 -1.51 -13.67 -0.22
C GLY A 148 -0.07 -14.16 -0.29
N ALA A 149 0.54 -14.17 -1.48
CA ALA A 149 1.96 -14.52 -1.63
C ALA A 149 2.88 -13.50 -0.95
N ALA A 150 2.56 -12.20 -1.02
CA ALA A 150 3.33 -11.16 -0.33
C ALA A 150 3.24 -11.31 1.18
N THR A 151 2.05 -11.57 1.72
CA THR A 151 1.83 -11.84 3.15
C THR A 151 2.59 -13.10 3.60
N ALA A 152 2.44 -14.22 2.88
CA ALA A 152 3.11 -15.47 3.20
C ALA A 152 4.64 -15.33 3.19
N ALA A 153 5.20 -14.57 2.25
CA ALA A 153 6.63 -14.29 2.20
C ALA A 153 7.08 -13.41 3.37
N ALA A 154 6.31 -12.38 3.72
CA ALA A 154 6.62 -11.50 4.87
C ALA A 154 6.60 -12.23 6.22
N GLU A 155 5.80 -13.29 6.33
CA GLU A 155 5.69 -14.15 7.52
C GLU A 155 6.68 -15.34 7.51
N GLY A 156 7.43 -15.52 6.41
CA GLY A 156 8.38 -16.62 6.26
C GLY A 156 7.74 -17.98 5.97
N TYR A 157 6.46 -18.02 5.56
CA TYR A 157 5.79 -19.26 5.12
C TYR A 157 6.25 -19.75 3.75
N ILE A 158 6.75 -18.85 2.91
CA ILE A 158 7.36 -19.19 1.62
C ILE A 158 8.70 -18.48 1.44
N ASP A 159 9.61 -19.12 0.73
CA ASP A 159 10.93 -18.55 0.42
C ASP A 159 10.94 -17.70 -0.86
N ALA A 160 12.09 -17.07 -1.14
CA ALA A 160 12.26 -16.21 -2.31
C ALA A 160 12.09 -16.99 -3.65
N ARG A 161 12.38 -18.29 -3.68
CA ARG A 161 12.22 -19.14 -4.86
C ARG A 161 10.75 -19.44 -5.10
N GLU A 162 10.00 -19.78 -4.05
CA GLU A 162 8.55 -20.01 -4.12
C GLU A 162 7.80 -18.74 -4.53
N LEU A 163 8.15 -17.58 -3.96
CA LEU A 163 7.59 -16.28 -4.34
C LEU A 163 7.86 -15.95 -5.81
N HIS A 164 9.07 -16.28 -6.30
CA HIS A 164 9.42 -16.11 -7.72
C HIS A 164 8.57 -17.00 -8.64
N LEU A 165 8.35 -18.26 -8.28
CA LEU A 165 7.52 -19.19 -9.06
C LEU A 165 6.05 -18.72 -9.12
N ILE A 166 5.49 -18.28 -7.98
CA ILE A 166 4.14 -17.70 -7.93
C ILE A 166 4.06 -16.49 -8.85
N ARG A 167 5.02 -15.56 -8.76
CA ARG A 167 5.07 -14.38 -9.64
C ARG A 167 5.04 -14.78 -11.12
N GLN A 168 5.84 -15.76 -11.53
CA GLN A 168 5.90 -16.21 -12.92
C GLN A 168 4.58 -16.79 -13.41
N GLU A 169 3.90 -17.59 -12.59
CA GLU A 169 2.61 -18.18 -12.94
C GLU A 169 1.53 -17.10 -13.07
N LEU A 170 1.45 -16.18 -12.12
CA LEU A 170 0.51 -15.06 -12.16
C LEU A 170 0.70 -14.20 -13.41
N LEU A 171 1.94 -13.83 -13.75
CA LEU A 171 2.24 -13.09 -14.98
C LEU A 171 1.89 -13.88 -16.25
N THR A 172 2.02 -15.21 -16.22
CA THR A 172 1.62 -16.08 -17.34
C THR A 172 0.11 -16.11 -17.53
N MET A 173 -0.67 -16.15 -16.43
CA MET A 173 -2.13 -16.10 -16.48
C MET A 173 -2.65 -14.79 -17.11
N ILE A 174 -1.95 -13.67 -16.86
CA ILE A 174 -2.25 -12.37 -17.49
C ILE A 174 -2.02 -12.49 -19.01
N LYS A 175 -0.83 -12.91 -19.45
CA LYS A 175 -0.49 -13.01 -20.89
C LYS A 175 -1.43 -13.93 -21.68
N ARG A 176 -1.90 -15.03 -21.08
CA ARG A 176 -2.84 -15.96 -21.74
C ARG A 176 -4.25 -15.40 -21.94
N SER A 177 -4.60 -14.26 -21.32
CA SER A 177 -5.89 -13.60 -21.59
C SER A 177 -5.89 -12.85 -22.93
N THR A 178 -4.73 -12.30 -23.30
CA THR A 178 -4.53 -11.50 -24.51
C THR A 178 -4.55 -12.30 -25.81
N LEU A 179 -4.31 -13.62 -25.74
CA LEU A 179 -4.24 -14.50 -26.92
C LEU A 179 -5.59 -15.15 -27.30
N ALA A 180 -6.66 -14.86 -26.56
CA ALA A 180 -7.97 -15.50 -26.74
C ALA A 180 -9.04 -14.55 -27.33
N GLN A 181 -8.65 -13.37 -27.82
CA GLN A 181 -9.47 -12.44 -28.60
C GLN A 181 -9.00 -12.43 -30.05
#